data_AF-A0A7I8EZ10-F1
#
_entry.id   AF-A0A7I8EZ10-F1
#
_cell.length_a   1.000
_cell.length_b   1.000
_cell.length_c   1.000
_cell.angle_alpha   90.00
_cell.angle_beta   90.00
_cell.angle_gamma   90.00
#
_symmetry.space_group_name_H-M   'P 1'
#
loop_
_entity.id
_entity.type
_entity.pdbx_description
1 polymer ?
#
loop_
_entity_poly.entity_id
_entity_poly.type
_entity_poly.pdbx_seq_one_letter_code
_entity_poly.pdbx_strand_id
1 'polypeptide(L)'
;MGKTRCALGIAQTGTIVLDSGALQGRQVLSLLPDYALCVIRAEQIVGIVPTAVRHLSEAVEVRHFPLTLISGPSATSDIELSCVEGVHGPRTLDVFVVV
;
A
#
# COMPACT_ATOMS: atom_id res chain seq x y z
N MET A 1 11.82 7.00 10.38
CA MET A 1 10.46 7.48 10.07
C MET A 1 10.40 7.81 8.58
N GLY A 2 9.99 6.84 7.75
CA GLY A 2 9.86 7.04 6.30
C GLY A 2 8.56 7.78 6.01
N LYS A 3 8.62 8.90 5.29
CA LYS A 3 7.43 9.57 4.76
C LYS A 3 7.18 8.97 3.38
N THR A 4 6.10 8.21 3.23
CA THR A 4 5.76 7.58 1.94
C THR A 4 4.48 8.21 1.42
N ARG A 5 4.54 8.86 0.25
CA ARG A 5 3.32 9.21 -0.49
C ARG A 5 2.82 7.94 -1.19
N CYS A 6 1.54 7.63 -1.15
CA CYS A 6 1.00 6.51 -1.92
C CYS A 6 0.59 6.95 -3.33
N ALA A 7 0.61 5.99 -4.25
CA ALA A 7 0.13 6.18 -5.62
C ALA A 7 -1.41 6.18 -5.67
N LEU A 8 -2.06 5.24 -4.98
CA LEU A 8 -3.50 5.01 -5.02
C LEU A 8 -4.02 4.36 -3.72
N GLY A 9 -5.29 4.56 -3.39
CA GLY A 9 -6.02 3.85 -2.33
C GLY A 9 -7.25 3.12 -2.87
N ILE A 10 -7.60 1.97 -2.29
CA ILE A 10 -8.80 1.18 -2.64
C ILE A 10 -9.69 1.07 -1.40
N ALA A 11 -10.86 1.70 -1.45
CA ALA A 11 -11.75 1.80 -0.30
C ALA A 11 -12.32 0.44 0.13
N GLN A 12 -12.81 -0.37 -0.81
CA GLN A 12 -13.46 -1.66 -0.51
C GLN A 12 -12.57 -2.61 0.31
N THR A 13 -11.26 -2.58 0.09
CA THR A 13 -10.30 -3.52 0.69
C THR A 13 -9.38 -2.85 1.72
N GLY A 14 -9.51 -1.54 1.94
CA GLY A 14 -8.57 -0.79 2.76
C GLY A 14 -7.12 -0.92 2.27
N THR A 15 -6.91 -0.90 0.95
CA THR A 15 -5.59 -1.12 0.34
C THR A 15 -4.90 0.19 0.01
N ILE A 16 -3.62 0.30 0.34
CA ILE A 16 -2.71 1.35 -0.13
C ILE A 16 -1.77 0.76 -1.18
N VAL A 17 -1.59 1.48 -2.29
CA VAL A 17 -0.71 1.08 -3.40
C VAL A 17 0.50 2.01 -3.46
N LEU A 18 1.69 1.41 -3.48
CA LEU A 18 2.97 2.06 -3.75
C LEU A 18 3.43 1.66 -5.15
N ASP A 19 3.91 2.61 -5.93
CA ASP A 19 4.41 2.41 -7.30
C ASP A 19 5.92 2.66 -7.43
N SER A 20 6.65 2.72 -6.31
CA SER A 20 8.09 2.97 -6.26
C SER A 20 8.52 4.29 -6.92
N GLY A 21 7.59 5.24 -7.09
CA GLY A 21 7.86 6.56 -7.64
C GLY A 21 8.83 7.39 -6.78
N ALA A 22 9.36 8.47 -7.35
CA ALA A 22 10.40 9.31 -6.72
C ALA A 22 10.01 9.87 -5.32
N LEU A 23 8.70 9.99 -5.04
CA LEU A 23 8.16 10.47 -3.77
C LEU A 23 7.98 9.37 -2.70
N GLN A 24 8.32 8.12 -3.03
CA GLN A 24 8.10 6.94 -2.17
C GLN A 24 9.41 6.42 -1.57
N GLY A 25 10.54 7.03 -1.95
CA GLY A 25 11.87 6.62 -1.55
C GLY A 25 12.31 5.33 -2.25
N ARG A 26 13.62 5.17 -2.47
CA ARG A 26 14.22 3.96 -3.07
C ARG A 26 14.15 2.73 -2.13
N GLN A 27 13.52 2.85 -0.96
CA GLN A 27 13.54 1.91 0.15
C GLN A 27 12.41 0.88 0.10
N VAL A 28 12.20 0.26 -1.06
CA VAL A 28 11.46 -1.02 -1.17
C VAL A 28 12.37 -2.22 -0.79
N LEU A 29 13.65 -1.98 -0.46
CA LEU A 29 14.62 -3.02 -0.06
C LEU A 29 14.64 -3.36 1.44
N SER A 30 13.79 -2.76 2.27
CA SER A 30 13.63 -3.18 3.66
C SER A 30 12.14 -3.43 3.88
N LEU A 31 11.79 -4.69 4.09
CA LEU A 31 10.45 -5.19 4.41
C LEU A 31 9.87 -4.45 5.62
N LEU A 32 9.27 -3.30 5.33
CA LEU A 32 8.33 -2.49 6.09
C LEU A 32 8.86 -1.99 7.45
N PRO A 33 9.03 -0.66 7.62
CA PRO A 33 9.40 -0.10 8.92
C PRO A 33 8.34 -0.45 9.97
N ASP A 34 8.73 -0.56 11.25
CA ASP A 34 7.77 -0.77 12.36
C ASP A 34 6.63 0.26 12.35
N TYR A 35 6.92 1.47 11.85
CA TYR A 35 5.95 2.53 11.66
C TYR A 35 6.04 3.15 10.26
N ALA A 36 4.90 3.21 9.56
CA ALA A 36 4.74 3.84 8.26
C ALA A 36 3.69 4.96 8.32
N LEU A 37 4.00 6.11 7.73
CA LEU A 37 3.07 7.23 7.56
C LEU A 37 2.74 7.40 6.08
N CYS A 38 1.48 7.25 5.73
CA CYS A 38 0.96 7.40 4.38
C CYS A 38 0.09 8.65 4.28
N VAL A 39 0.40 9.53 3.31
CA VAL A 39 -0.46 10.67 2.97
C VAL A 39 -1.06 10.44 1.59
N ILE A 40 -2.40 10.45 1.53
CA ILE A 40 -3.18 10.19 0.32
C ILE A 40 -4.14 11.35 0.05
N ARG A 41 -4.24 11.81 -1.20
CA ARG A 41 -5.31 12.77 -1.57
C ARG A 41 -6.63 12.04 -1.80
N ALA A 42 -7.75 12.66 -1.45
CA ALA A 42 -9.07 12.06 -1.63
C ALA A 42 -9.33 11.60 -3.07
N GLU A 43 -8.85 12.37 -4.07
CA GLU A 43 -8.93 12.03 -5.50
C GLU A 43 -8.13 10.77 -5.91
N GLN A 44 -7.19 10.32 -5.09
CA GLN A 44 -6.40 9.11 -5.32
C GLN A 44 -7.09 7.85 -4.76
N ILE A 45 -8.28 7.97 -4.17
CA ILE A 45 -9.01 6.86 -3.58
C ILE A 45 -10.09 6.41 -4.56
N VAL A 46 -10.03 5.14 -4.98
CA VAL A 46 -11.04 4.49 -5.80
C VAL A 46 -11.88 3.53 -4.97
N GLY A 47 -13.11 3.26 -5.43
CA GLY A 47 -14.02 2.37 -4.71
C GLY A 47 -13.55 0.91 -4.68
N ILE A 48 -13.15 0.36 -5.83
CA ILE A 48 -13.00 -1.09 -6.04
C ILE A 48 -11.70 -1.46 -6.78
N VAL A 49 -11.26 -2.71 -6.61
CA VAL A 49 -10.01 -3.24 -7.21
C VAL A 49 -9.98 -3.16 -8.74
N PRO A 50 -11.06 -3.50 -9.49
CA PRO A 50 -11.03 -3.37 -10.96
C PRO A 50 -10.76 -1.95 -11.43
N THR A 51 -11.32 -0.95 -10.74
CA THR A 51 -11.04 0.47 -11.01
C THR A 51 -9.57 0.77 -10.74
N ALA A 52 -9.03 0.30 -9.62
CA ALA A 52 -7.62 0.48 -9.28
C ALA A 52 -6.66 -0.08 -10.33
N VAL A 53 -6.91 -1.31 -10.79
CA VAL A 53 -6.09 -1.96 -11.83
C VAL A 53 -6.05 -1.13 -13.12
N ARG A 54 -7.20 -0.56 -13.52
CA ARG A 54 -7.29 0.34 -14.69
C ARG A 54 -6.49 1.64 -14.49
N HIS A 55 -6.44 2.18 -13.28
CA HIS A 55 -5.63 3.37 -12.99
C HIS A 55 -4.12 3.06 -12.95
N LEU A 56 -3.75 1.83 -12.58
CA LEU A 56 -2.36 1.40 -12.42
C LEU A 56 -1.74 0.85 -13.71
N SER A 57 -2.53 0.62 -14.77
CA SER A 57 -2.03 0.05 -16.02
C SER A 57 -0.90 0.88 -16.63
N GLU A 58 -0.98 2.22 -16.60
CA GLU A 58 0.10 3.09 -17.09
C GLU A 58 1.42 2.91 -16.32
N ALA A 59 1.34 2.79 -14.98
CA ALA A 59 2.52 2.57 -14.15
C ALA A 59 3.21 1.22 -14.43
N VAL A 60 2.44 0.20 -14.78
CA VAL A 60 2.94 -1.15 -15.08
C VAL A 60 3.42 -1.26 -16.53
N GLU A 61 2.63 -0.78 -17.49
CA GLU A 61 2.85 -0.97 -18.93
C GLU A 61 3.89 -0.01 -19.50
N VAL A 62 3.93 1.24 -19.03
CA VAL A 62 4.81 2.27 -19.59
C VAL A 62 6.09 2.41 -18.76
N ARG A 63 5.96 2.36 -17.43
CA ARG A 63 7.07 2.64 -16.52
C ARG A 63 7.72 1.39 -15.92
N HIS A 64 7.06 0.24 -16.03
CA HIS A 64 7.52 -1.03 -15.45
C HIS A 64 7.89 -0.93 -13.97
N PHE A 65 7.16 -0.12 -13.21
CA PHE A 65 7.44 0.05 -11.80
C PHE A 65 6.83 -1.07 -10.97
N PRO A 66 7.57 -1.63 -9.98
CA PRO A 66 7.01 -2.62 -9.09
C PRO A 66 5.95 -1.98 -8.19
N LEU A 67 4.80 -2.63 -8.11
CA LEU A 67 3.69 -2.22 -7.26
C LEU A 67 3.75 -2.99 -5.94
N THR A 68 3.64 -2.30 -4.81
CA THR A 68 3.42 -2.91 -3.49
C THR A 68 2.02 -2.57 -3.02
N LEU A 69 1.22 -3.60 -2.74
CA LEU A 69 -0.15 -3.46 -2.25
C LEU A 69 -0.20 -3.87 -0.79
N ILE A 70 -0.59 -2.95 0.09
CA ILE A 70 -0.73 -3.15 1.53
C ILE A 70 -2.22 -3.10 1.85
N SER A 71 -2.83 -4.23 2.20
CA SER A 71 -4.28 -4.36 2.39
C SER A 71 -4.62 -4.69 3.85
N GLY A 72 -5.36 -3.79 4.51
CA GLY A 72 -5.88 -4.00 5.87
C GLY A 72 -4.80 -4.38 6.92
N PRO A 73 -5.22 -4.69 8.17
CA PRO A 73 -4.35 -5.40 9.10
C PRO A 73 -4.05 -6.78 8.53
N SER A 74 -2.76 -7.15 8.42
CA SER A 74 -2.39 -8.47 7.94
C SER A 74 -2.86 -9.52 8.95
N ALA A 75 -3.78 -10.40 8.57
CA ALA A 75 -4.12 -11.61 9.28
C ALA A 75 -3.61 -12.80 8.46
N THR A 76 -2.51 -13.41 8.90
CA THR A 76 -1.99 -14.62 8.27
C THR A 76 -2.36 -15.81 9.14
N SER A 77 -3.19 -16.71 8.63
CA SER A 77 -3.38 -18.03 9.24
C SER A 77 -2.14 -18.87 8.94
N ASP A 78 -1.46 -19.33 9.97
CA ASP A 78 -0.40 -20.34 9.84
C ASP A 78 -1.01 -21.66 9.33
N ILE A 79 -0.17 -22.59 8.86
CA ILE A 79 -0.60 -23.91 8.36
C ILE A 79 -1.35 -24.72 9.43
N GLU A 80 -1.13 -24.37 10.71
CA GLU A 80 -1.79 -24.88 11.91
C GLU A 80 -3.13 -24.17 12.22
N LEU A 81 -3.65 -23.34 11.30
CA LEU A 81 -4.88 -22.54 11.45
C LEU A 81 -4.87 -21.53 12.61
N SER A 82 -3.70 -21.27 13.20
CA SER A 82 -3.53 -20.20 14.18
C SER A 82 -3.38 -18.87 13.44
N CYS A 83 -4.27 -17.92 13.70
CA CYS A 83 -4.19 -16.60 13.11
C CYS A 83 -3.12 -15.79 13.84
N VAL A 84 -2.05 -15.43 13.15
CA VAL A 84 -1.04 -14.49 13.64
C VAL A 84 -1.25 -13.17 12.91
N GLU A 85 -1.53 -12.12 13.67
CA GLU A 85 -1.67 -10.77 13.13
C GLU A 85 -0.30 -10.09 13.02
N GLY A 86 -0.07 -9.36 11.94
CA GLY A 86 1.04 -8.40 11.83
C GLY A 86 2.43 -8.95 11.48
N VAL A 87 2.56 -10.17 10.94
CA VAL A 87 3.87 -10.77 10.61
C VAL A 87 4.47 -10.25 9.29
N HIS A 88 3.60 -9.79 8.38
CA HIS A 88 3.98 -9.30 7.06
C HIS A 88 3.34 -7.93 6.82
N GLY A 89 4.03 -6.85 7.21
CA GLY A 89 3.40 -5.52 7.27
C GLY A 89 4.26 -4.51 8.02
N PRO A 90 4.05 -3.19 7.86
CA PRO A 90 4.39 -2.25 8.93
C PRO A 90 3.55 -2.66 10.15
N ARG A 91 4.15 -2.73 11.34
CA ARG A 91 3.39 -3.00 12.56
C ARG A 91 2.37 -1.92 12.86
N THR A 92 2.69 -0.68 12.48
CA THR A 92 1.79 0.47 12.56
C THR A 92 1.79 1.21 11.23
N LEU A 93 0.60 1.49 10.69
CA LEU A 93 0.39 2.30 9.49
C LEU A 93 -0.63 3.38 9.77
N ASP A 94 -0.19 4.64 9.74
CA ASP A 94 -1.07 5.79 9.83
C ASP A 94 -1.36 6.34 8.44
N VAL A 95 -2.65 6.47 8.10
CA VAL A 95 -3.10 6.99 6.81
C VAL A 95 -3.82 8.32 7.00
N PHE A 96 -3.28 9.37 6.40
CA PHE A 96 -3.87 10.71 6.40
C PHE A 96 -4.48 11.00 5.03
N VAL A 97 -5.81 11.12 5.01
CA VAL A 97 -6.54 11.58 3.82
C VAL A 97 -6.55 13.11 3.83
N VAL A 98 -6.04 13.71 2.75
CA VAL A 98 -6.06 15.15 2.53
C VAL A 98 -6.97 15.50 1.37
N VAL A 99 -7.67 16.63 1.49
CA VAL A 99 -8.62 17.17 0.49
C VAL A 99 -7.99 18.32 -0.27
#